data_AF-A0A9E1KTB4-F1
#
_entry.id   AF-A0A9E1KTB4-F1
#
_cell.length_a   1.000
_cell.length_b   1.000
_cell.length_c   1.000
_cell.angle_alpha   90.00
_cell.angle_beta   90.00
_cell.angle_gamma   90.00
#
_symmetry.space_group_name_H-M   'P 1'
#
loop_
_entity.id
_entity.type
_entity.pdbx_description
1 polymer ?
#
loop_
_entity_poly.entity_id
_entity_poly.type
_entity_poly.pdbx_seq_one_letter_code
_entity_poly.pdbx_strand_id
1 'polypeptide(L)'
;MQTRALVPFLKRESLNGATPDPALARLLPVPITADRDIAQLLATTRTIAVVGASANPQRPSHRVLDFLIAAGYEVFPINPGIAGSAICGRTVYASLDDVPAPIDLVDVFRQPQYLSGIVDQAIAVGARAVWGQLGVVDEQAAVRAAASGLQVV
;
A
#
# COMPACT_ATOMS: atom_id res chain seq x y z
N MET A 1 -14.10 2.99 -19.09
CA MET A 1 -14.85 4.00 -18.30
C MET A 1 -15.92 3.32 -17.47
N GLN A 2 -15.60 2.89 -16.24
CA GLN A 2 -16.62 2.60 -15.22
C GLN A 2 -16.00 2.88 -13.84
N THR A 3 -16.30 4.06 -13.30
CA THR A 3 -16.07 4.42 -11.90
C THR A 3 -17.27 3.92 -11.12
N ARG A 4 -17.16 2.78 -10.44
CA ARG A 4 -18.26 2.23 -9.65
C ARG A 4 -17.74 1.55 -8.39
N ALA A 5 -17.32 2.38 -7.42
CA ALA A 5 -17.12 1.94 -6.04
C ALA A 5 -17.39 3.03 -4.97
N LEU A 6 -17.65 4.31 -5.34
CA LEU A 6 -17.78 5.42 -4.37
C LEU A 6 -19.14 5.55 -3.65
N VAL A 7 -20.10 4.67 -3.92
CA VAL A 7 -21.52 4.88 -3.54
C VAL A 7 -21.90 4.40 -2.12
N PRO A 8 -21.31 3.35 -1.52
CA PRO A 8 -21.85 2.81 -0.26
C PRO A 8 -21.65 3.72 0.96
N PHE A 9 -20.55 4.47 1.04
CA PHE A 9 -20.24 5.32 2.20
C PHE A 9 -21.14 6.57 2.27
N LEU A 10 -21.35 7.24 1.14
CA LEU A 10 -22.26 8.40 1.01
C LEU A 10 -23.71 8.06 1.37
N LYS A 11 -24.13 6.79 1.19
CA LYS A 11 -25.48 6.35 1.56
C LYS A 11 -25.66 6.17 3.06
N ARG A 12 -24.63 5.83 3.84
CA ARG A 12 -24.78 5.65 5.30
C ARG A 12 -24.98 6.98 6.02
N GLU A 13 -24.36 8.07 5.56
CA GLU A 13 -24.67 9.40 6.09
C GLU A 13 -26.05 9.90 5.66
N SER A 14 -26.49 9.54 4.45
CA SER A 14 -27.84 9.84 3.95
C SER A 14 -28.97 9.13 4.73
N LEU A 15 -28.69 8.02 5.44
CA LEU A 15 -29.69 7.34 6.28
C LEU A 15 -30.04 8.12 7.56
N ASN A 16 -29.22 9.10 7.95
CA ASN A 16 -29.49 10.00 9.08
C ASN A 16 -30.07 11.36 8.66
N GLY A 17 -30.47 11.52 7.39
CA GLY A 17 -31.11 12.75 6.90
C GLY A 17 -30.19 13.97 6.79
N ALA A 18 -28.90 13.83 7.11
CA ALA A 18 -27.89 14.83 6.79
C ALA A 18 -27.43 14.62 5.34
N THR A 19 -27.51 15.67 4.52
CA THR A 19 -26.75 15.70 3.27
C THR A 19 -25.27 15.63 3.66
N PRO A 20 -24.46 14.66 3.20
CA PRO A 20 -23.04 14.65 3.52
C PRO A 20 -22.44 15.98 3.05
N ASP A 21 -21.75 16.66 3.96
CA ASP A 21 -21.18 17.98 3.69
C ASP A 21 -20.25 17.88 2.46
N PRO A 22 -20.49 18.64 1.38
CA PRO A 22 -19.62 18.63 0.21
C PRO A 22 -18.16 19.02 0.53
N ALA A 23 -17.89 19.63 1.69
CA ALA A 23 -16.54 19.81 2.21
C ALA A 23 -15.89 18.50 2.70
N LEU A 24 -16.65 17.56 3.29
CA LEU A 24 -16.12 16.25 3.73
C LEU A 24 -15.64 15.40 2.56
N ALA A 25 -16.29 15.48 1.39
CA ALA A 25 -15.82 14.83 0.17
C ALA A 25 -14.51 15.44 -0.39
N ARG A 26 -14.19 16.69 -0.02
CA ARG A 26 -12.93 17.38 -0.37
C ARG A 26 -11.81 17.16 0.64
N LEU A 27 -12.14 16.62 1.82
CA LEU A 27 -11.21 16.35 2.92
C LEU A 27 -10.73 14.90 2.96
N LEU A 28 -11.29 14.02 2.13
CA LEU A 28 -10.75 12.69 1.93
C LEU A 28 -9.51 12.80 1.03
N PRO A 29 -8.32 12.46 1.52
CA PRO A 29 -7.13 12.45 0.68
C PRO A 29 -7.33 11.45 -0.45
N VAL A 30 -7.32 11.97 -1.68
CA VAL A 30 -7.53 11.20 -2.90
C VAL A 30 -6.26 10.37 -3.14
N PRO A 31 -6.38 9.05 -3.41
CA PRO A 31 -5.22 8.26 -3.79
C PRO A 31 -4.54 8.86 -5.03
N ILE A 32 -3.22 8.74 -5.08
CA ILE A 32 -2.43 9.13 -6.23
C ILE A 32 -2.87 8.26 -7.41
N THR A 33 -3.44 8.88 -8.42
CA THR A 33 -4.01 8.16 -9.59
C THR A 33 -3.49 8.71 -10.92
N ALA A 34 -2.81 9.85 -10.93
CA ALA A 34 -2.25 10.42 -12.14
C ALA A 34 -0.84 9.86 -12.41
N ASP A 35 -0.59 9.44 -13.65
CA ASP A 35 0.70 8.84 -14.07
C ASP A 35 1.92 9.69 -13.70
N ARG A 36 1.79 11.03 -13.81
CA ARG A 36 2.86 11.96 -13.43
C ARG A 36 3.24 11.84 -11.95
N ASP A 37 2.25 11.77 -11.08
CA ASP A 37 2.46 11.77 -9.63
C ASP A 37 2.99 10.40 -9.17
N ILE A 38 2.51 9.32 -9.79
CA ILE A 38 3.05 7.96 -9.64
C ILE A 38 4.52 7.93 -10.07
N ALA A 39 4.83 8.47 -11.25
CA ALA A 39 6.20 8.52 -11.75
C ALA A 39 7.12 9.33 -10.81
N GLN A 40 6.63 10.44 -10.25
CA GLN A 40 7.39 11.23 -9.27
C GLN A 40 7.63 10.47 -7.96
N LEU A 41 6.62 9.76 -7.45
CA LEU A 41 6.77 8.90 -6.28
C LEU A 41 7.84 7.83 -6.52
N LEU A 42 7.75 7.11 -7.64
CA LEU A 42 8.71 6.06 -7.99
C LEU A 42 10.13 6.62 -8.20
N ALA A 43 10.27 7.77 -8.87
CA ALA A 43 11.57 8.40 -9.11
C ALA A 43 12.31 8.84 -7.82
N THR A 44 11.57 9.08 -6.74
CA THR A 44 12.13 9.47 -5.44
C THR A 44 12.20 8.31 -4.44
N THR A 45 11.68 7.14 -4.81
CA THR A 45 11.70 5.91 -4.01
C THR A 45 13.01 5.16 -4.21
N ARG A 46 13.61 4.71 -3.11
CA ARG A 46 14.82 3.87 -3.14
C ARG A 46 14.55 2.50 -2.53
N THR A 47 13.81 2.46 -1.43
CA THR A 47 13.50 1.25 -0.68
C THR A 47 12.02 0.86 -0.79
N ILE A 48 11.75 -0.41 -1.10
CA ILE A 48 10.37 -0.91 -1.26
C ILE A 48 10.19 -2.16 -0.41
N ALA A 49 9.21 -2.14 0.49
CA ALA A 49 8.78 -3.33 1.21
C ALA A 49 7.63 -4.01 0.46
N VAL A 50 7.79 -5.27 0.05
CA VAL A 50 6.75 -6.03 -0.65
C VAL A 50 6.04 -6.93 0.35
N VAL A 51 4.85 -6.50 0.79
CA VAL A 51 4.05 -7.19 1.80
C VAL A 51 3.20 -8.29 1.19
N GLY A 52 3.37 -9.52 1.69
CA GLY A 52 2.78 -10.72 1.09
C GLY A 52 3.66 -11.31 -0.01
N ALA A 53 4.97 -11.05 0.02
CA ALA A 53 5.93 -11.63 -0.91
C ALA A 53 5.84 -13.17 -0.91
N SER A 54 5.88 -13.77 -2.10
CA SER A 54 5.79 -15.22 -2.28
C SER A 54 7.05 -15.76 -2.94
N ALA A 55 7.53 -16.90 -2.46
CA ALA A 55 8.60 -17.65 -3.12
C ALA A 55 8.14 -18.36 -4.41
N ASN A 56 6.83 -18.43 -4.68
CA ASN A 56 6.30 -19.06 -5.88
C ASN A 56 6.38 -18.11 -7.10
N PRO A 57 7.16 -18.43 -8.15
CA PRO A 57 7.34 -17.56 -9.33
C PRO A 57 6.06 -17.25 -10.11
N GLN A 58 5.00 -18.06 -9.94
CA GLN A 58 3.71 -17.83 -10.59
C GLN A 58 2.87 -16.76 -9.89
N ARG A 59 3.23 -16.36 -8.66
CA ARG A 59 2.47 -15.35 -7.91
C ARG A 59 2.86 -13.93 -8.37
N PRO A 60 1.87 -13.01 -8.54
CA PRO A 60 2.15 -11.62 -8.92
C PRO A 60 3.20 -10.93 -8.05
N SER A 61 3.13 -11.10 -6.74
CA SER A 61 4.09 -10.58 -5.75
C SER A 61 5.54 -11.00 -6.03
N HIS A 62 5.77 -12.20 -6.57
CA HIS A 62 7.12 -12.67 -6.89
C HIS A 62 7.66 -11.95 -8.12
N ARG A 63 6.83 -11.86 -9.17
CA ARG A 63 7.19 -11.20 -10.42
C ARG A 63 7.45 -9.70 -10.24
N VAL A 64 6.62 -9.04 -9.42
CA VAL A 64 6.82 -7.62 -9.10
C VAL A 64 8.08 -7.41 -8.26
N LEU A 65 8.32 -8.25 -7.25
CA LEU A 65 9.55 -8.20 -6.46
C LEU A 65 10.80 -8.35 -7.35
N ASP A 66 10.82 -9.34 -8.24
CA ASP A 66 11.93 -9.58 -9.17
C ASP A 66 12.15 -8.39 -10.13
N PHE A 67 11.05 -7.86 -10.67
CA PHE A 67 11.09 -6.66 -11.51
C PHE A 67 11.65 -5.44 -10.79
N LEU A 68 11.22 -5.18 -9.55
CA LEU A 68 11.70 -4.04 -8.76
C LEU A 68 13.20 -4.16 -8.44
N ILE A 69 13.67 -5.37 -8.14
CA ILE A 69 15.10 -5.64 -7.96
C ILE A 69 15.87 -5.37 -9.26
N ALA A 70 15.38 -5.86 -10.39
CA ALA A 70 16.01 -5.65 -11.70
C ALA A 70 16.02 -4.17 -12.11
N ALA A 71 15.01 -3.40 -11.68
CA ALA A 71 14.93 -1.96 -11.88
C ALA A 71 15.87 -1.14 -10.97
N GLY A 72 16.57 -1.80 -10.03
CA GLY A 72 17.58 -1.17 -9.19
C GLY A 72 17.08 -0.66 -7.84
N TYR A 73 15.84 -0.97 -7.44
CA TYR A 73 15.37 -0.66 -6.09
C TYR A 73 15.98 -1.60 -5.05
N GLU A 74 16.11 -1.09 -3.82
CA GLU A 74 16.37 -1.92 -2.66
C GLU A 74 15.04 -2.50 -2.16
N VAL A 75 14.87 -3.82 -2.28
CA VAL A 75 13.58 -4.47 -2.04
C VAL A 75 13.64 -5.39 -0.83
N PHE A 76 12.68 -5.22 0.08
CA PHE A 76 12.51 -6.01 1.30
C PHE A 76 11.24 -6.88 1.21
N PRO A 77 11.37 -8.19 0.94
CA PRO A 77 10.22 -9.10 0.99
C PRO A 77 9.71 -9.26 2.43
N ILE A 78 8.40 -9.08 2.65
CA ILE A 78 7.75 -9.28 3.94
C ILE A 78 6.77 -10.46 3.86
N ASN A 79 7.05 -11.52 4.61
CA ASN A 79 6.16 -12.67 4.78
C ASN A 79 6.51 -13.46 6.06
N PRO A 80 5.67 -13.39 7.11
CA PRO A 80 5.90 -14.12 8.36
C PRO A 80 6.06 -15.64 8.20
N GLY A 81 5.37 -16.23 7.21
CA GLY A 81 5.35 -17.69 7.05
C GLY A 81 6.66 -18.30 6.53
N ILE A 82 7.56 -17.47 6.01
CA ILE A 82 8.86 -17.90 5.45
C ILE A 82 9.99 -16.92 5.83
N ALA A 83 9.84 -16.21 6.95
CA ALA A 83 10.87 -15.28 7.44
C ALA A 83 12.21 -16.00 7.65
N GLY A 84 13.32 -15.30 7.36
CA GLY A 84 14.67 -15.86 7.39
C GLY A 84 15.07 -16.65 6.14
N SER A 85 14.11 -16.95 5.24
CA SER A 85 14.43 -17.48 3.91
C SER A 85 14.85 -16.38 2.94
N ALA A 86 15.05 -16.73 1.66
CA ALA A 86 15.35 -15.78 0.60
C ALA A 86 14.38 -15.89 -0.59
N ILE A 87 14.01 -14.74 -1.17
CA ILE A 87 13.29 -14.63 -2.46
C ILE A 87 14.12 -13.72 -3.36
N CYS A 88 14.44 -14.18 -4.58
CA CYS A 88 15.28 -13.43 -5.54
C CYS A 88 16.59 -12.89 -4.93
N GLY A 89 17.20 -13.67 -4.03
CA GLY A 89 18.43 -13.28 -3.33
C GLY A 89 18.26 -12.17 -2.28
N ARG A 90 17.04 -11.86 -1.83
CA ARG A 90 16.75 -10.96 -0.71
C ARG A 90 16.23 -11.73 0.50
N THR A 91 16.71 -11.39 1.69
CA THR A 91 16.22 -11.93 2.96
C THR A 91 14.76 -11.56 3.16
N VAL A 92 13.94 -12.54 3.54
CA VAL A 92 12.53 -12.32 3.87
C VAL A 92 12.39 -11.97 5.34
N TYR A 93 11.70 -10.87 5.63
CA TYR A 93 11.38 -10.41 6.98
C TYR A 93 9.96 -10.82 7.40
N ALA A 94 9.71 -10.94 8.70
CA ALA A 94 8.39 -11.30 9.19
C ALA A 94 7.43 -10.10 9.17
N SER A 95 7.91 -8.92 9.55
CA SER A 95 7.14 -7.69 9.62
C SER A 95 7.92 -6.49 9.06
N LEU A 96 7.24 -5.34 8.91
CA LEU A 96 7.89 -4.11 8.48
C LEU A 96 8.90 -3.60 9.51
N ASP A 97 8.65 -3.82 10.81
CA ASP A 97 9.54 -3.38 11.90
C ASP A 97 10.86 -4.16 11.96
N ASP A 98 10.91 -5.34 11.35
CA ASP A 98 12.13 -6.17 11.30
C ASP A 98 13.13 -5.69 10.24
N VAL A 99 12.73 -4.77 9.35
CA VAL A 99 13.58 -4.27 8.26
C VAL A 99 14.63 -3.32 8.85
N PRO A 100 15.94 -3.59 8.67
CA PRO A 100 17.02 -2.80 9.30
C PRO A 100 17.34 -1.50 8.54
N ALA A 101 16.39 -0.97 7.77
CA ALA A 101 16.56 0.19 6.92
C ALA A 101 15.23 0.95 6.76
N PRO A 102 15.27 2.26 6.46
CA PRO A 102 14.06 3.03 6.17
C PRO A 102 13.30 2.47 4.96
N ILE A 103 11.97 2.50 5.02
CA ILE A 103 11.09 2.05 3.95
C ILE A 103 10.44 3.27 3.31
N ASP A 104 10.68 3.51 2.02
CA ASP A 104 10.05 4.61 1.30
C ASP A 104 8.62 4.25 0.88
N LEU A 105 8.43 3.04 0.35
CA LEU A 105 7.17 2.56 -0.21
C LEU A 105 6.82 1.15 0.32
N VAL A 106 5.59 0.98 0.79
CA VAL A 106 5.01 -0.32 1.16
C VAL A 106 4.07 -0.80 0.05
N ASP A 107 4.46 -1.84 -0.68
CA ASP A 107 3.70 -2.43 -1.80
C ASP A 107 2.95 -3.71 -1.35
N VAL A 108 1.63 -3.72 -1.41
CA VAL A 108 0.77 -4.67 -0.68
C VAL A 108 0.06 -5.65 -1.59
N PHE A 109 0.39 -6.94 -1.46
CA PHE A 109 -0.24 -8.08 -2.16
C PHE A 109 -1.14 -8.93 -1.25
N ARG A 110 -1.53 -8.41 -0.08
CA ARG A 110 -2.42 -9.09 0.88
C ARG A 110 -3.88 -8.77 0.60
N GLN A 111 -4.78 -9.62 1.09
CA GLN A 111 -6.22 -9.40 0.94
C GLN A 111 -6.66 -8.11 1.67
N PRO A 112 -7.69 -7.40 1.16
CA PRO A 112 -8.13 -6.09 1.69
C PRO A 112 -8.30 -6.02 3.19
N GLN A 113 -8.83 -7.07 3.84
CA GLN A 113 -9.06 -7.05 5.29
C GLN A 113 -7.79 -6.92 6.14
N TYR A 114 -6.62 -7.15 5.54
CA TYR A 114 -5.33 -6.94 6.21
C TYR A 114 -4.75 -5.54 5.95
N LEU A 115 -5.28 -4.79 4.98
CA LEU A 115 -4.71 -3.51 4.56
C LEU A 115 -4.71 -2.49 5.70
N SER A 116 -5.80 -2.43 6.49
CA SER A 116 -5.89 -1.57 7.67
C SER A 116 -4.70 -1.71 8.62
N GLY A 117 -4.35 -2.94 9.01
CA GLY A 117 -3.22 -3.18 9.92
C GLY A 117 -1.86 -2.94 9.26
N ILE A 118 -1.75 -3.16 7.95
CA ILE A 118 -0.52 -2.87 7.18
C ILE A 118 -0.30 -1.36 7.07
N VAL A 119 -1.36 -0.56 6.90
CA VAL A 119 -1.28 0.90 6.95
C VAL A 119 -0.77 1.34 8.32
N ASP A 120 -1.33 0.80 9.41
CA ASP A 120 -0.89 1.18 10.76
C ASP A 120 0.60 0.86 10.97
N GLN A 121 1.10 -0.27 10.45
CA GLN A 121 2.53 -0.60 10.46
C GLN A 121 3.35 0.34 9.56
N ALA A 122 2.86 0.67 8.35
CA ALA A 122 3.54 1.58 7.44
C ALA A 122 3.72 2.98 8.07
N ILE A 123 2.72 3.45 8.82
CA ILE A 123 2.80 4.69 9.60
C ILE A 123 3.85 4.55 10.71
N ALA A 124 3.85 3.45 11.45
CA ALA A 124 4.77 3.23 12.57
C ALA A 124 6.25 3.22 12.12
N VAL A 125 6.56 2.60 10.98
CA VAL A 125 7.93 2.59 10.41
C VAL A 125 8.30 3.89 9.68
N GLY A 126 7.38 4.86 9.60
CA GLY A 126 7.62 6.14 8.94
C GLY A 126 7.72 6.04 7.42
N ALA A 127 6.99 5.11 6.80
CA ALA A 127 6.93 5.02 5.35
C ALA A 127 6.32 6.28 4.73
N ARG A 128 6.69 6.58 3.48
CA ARG A 128 6.20 7.77 2.77
C ARG A 128 4.95 7.46 1.95
N ALA A 129 4.86 6.23 1.45
CA ALA A 129 3.72 5.78 0.66
C ALA A 129 3.33 4.33 0.94
N VAL A 130 2.06 4.02 0.73
CA VAL A 130 1.50 2.66 0.66
C VAL A 130 0.78 2.48 -0.67
N TRP A 131 1.02 1.36 -1.34
CA TRP A 131 0.40 1.00 -2.60
C TRP A 131 -0.38 -0.30 -2.43
N GLY A 132 -1.70 -0.22 -2.56
CA GLY A 132 -2.57 -1.41 -2.65
C GLY A 132 -2.58 -1.97 -4.07
N GLN A 133 -2.09 -3.20 -4.25
CA GLN A 133 -2.14 -3.83 -5.58
C GLN A 133 -3.59 -4.11 -6.02
N LEU A 134 -3.78 -4.47 -7.29
CA LEU A 134 -5.12 -4.62 -7.88
C LEU A 134 -6.08 -5.44 -7.01
N GLY A 135 -7.19 -4.80 -6.62
CA GLY A 135 -8.23 -5.39 -5.77
C GLY A 135 -7.97 -5.29 -4.26
N VAL A 136 -6.87 -4.67 -3.83
CA VAL A 136 -6.52 -4.42 -2.42
C VAL A 136 -6.92 -3.00 -2.04
N VAL A 137 -8.17 -2.82 -1.61
CA VAL A 137 -8.74 -1.49 -1.29
C VAL A 137 -9.44 -1.51 0.06
N ASP A 138 -9.12 -0.53 0.91
CA ASP A 138 -9.79 -0.23 2.17
C ASP A 138 -9.86 1.29 2.33
N GLU A 139 -11.05 1.85 2.18
CA GLU A 139 -11.27 3.30 2.21
C GLU A 139 -10.94 3.89 3.59
N GLN A 140 -11.23 3.18 4.68
CA GLN A 140 -10.96 3.69 6.02
C GLN A 140 -9.46 3.69 6.31
N ALA A 141 -8.75 2.66 5.83
CA ALA A 141 -7.30 2.62 5.90
C ALA A 141 -6.67 3.78 5.12
N ALA A 142 -7.17 4.08 3.91
CA ALA A 142 -6.67 5.18 3.09
C ALA A 142 -6.84 6.56 3.76
N VAL A 143 -7.98 6.78 4.44
CA VAL A 143 -8.20 8.03 5.21
C VAL A 143 -7.19 8.16 6.34
N ARG A 144 -6.95 7.10 7.11
CA ARG A 144 -5.97 7.12 8.21
C ARG A 144 -4.55 7.31 7.70
N ALA A 145 -4.19 6.62 6.62
CA ALA A 145 -2.90 6.78 5.94
C ALA A 145 -2.62 8.25 5.68
N ALA A 146 -3.48 8.92 4.92
CA ALA A 146 -3.16 10.29 4.53
C ALA A 146 -3.44 11.35 5.63
N ALA A 147 -4.25 11.06 6.64
CA ALA A 147 -4.28 11.86 7.87
C ALA A 147 -2.94 11.85 8.63
N SER A 148 -2.11 10.82 8.43
CA SER A 148 -0.74 10.74 8.98
C SER A 148 0.35 11.28 8.03
N GLY A 149 -0.02 11.73 6.83
CA GLY A 149 0.91 12.15 5.78
C GLY A 149 1.42 11.03 4.88
N LEU A 150 0.96 9.79 5.07
CA LEU A 150 1.27 8.65 4.20
C LEU A 150 0.52 8.77 2.87
N GLN A 151 1.23 8.79 1.75
CA GLN A 151 0.63 8.81 0.43
C GLN A 151 0.00 7.45 0.11
N VAL A 152 -1.14 7.42 -0.58
CA VAL A 152 -1.87 6.19 -0.93
C VAL A 152 -1.94 6.06 -2.45
N VAL A 153 -1.67 4.86 -2.96
CA VAL A 153 -1.78 4.49 -4.39
C VAL A 153 -2.70 3.28 -4.57
#